data_AF-A0A914PHQ6-F1
#
_entry.id   AF-A0A914PHQ6-F1
#
_cell.length_a   1.000
_cell.length_b   1.000
_cell.length_c   1.000
_cell.angle_alpha   90.00
_cell.angle_beta   90.00
_cell.angle_gamma   90.00
#
_symmetry.space_group_name_H-M   'P 1'
#
loop_
_entity.id
_entity.type
_entity.pdbx_description
1 polymer ?
#
loop_
_entity_poly.entity_id
_entity_poly.type
_entity_poly.pdbx_seq_one_letter_code
_entity_poly.pdbx_strand_id
1 'polypeptide(L)'
;MTKTTERTVWPPQSYNEKVRFDVWETQLKMYFKAADITDDSAKALALLQHIGIDMLEKIIDWAYPDEPEGLTYVKLIKLIKNHCASTPNLVAARVRFFNEKQKPGQSVHDYFSHMSQLYGQCAMNDIKPQEFGVLAILRGLESDELRQFLMNPANELEDIETTRGLAVNFDQSCVAAKDIKNVRDGSSHGINVVGKGYKCKYCGTVHTPGKEKCPANAKSG
;
A
#
# COMPACT_ATOMS: atom_id res chain seq x y z
N MET A 1 -37.84 -34.81 21.14
CA MET A 1 -37.53 -33.41 21.48
C MET A 1 -36.23 -33.02 20.79
N THR A 2 -36.30 -32.50 19.58
CA THR A 2 -35.13 -32.03 18.83
C THR A 2 -34.70 -30.69 19.40
N LYS A 3 -33.55 -30.63 20.06
CA LYS A 3 -32.92 -29.37 20.47
C LYS A 3 -32.57 -28.60 19.20
N THR A 4 -33.34 -27.57 18.89
CA THR A 4 -32.96 -26.58 17.89
C THR A 4 -31.69 -25.92 18.40
N THR A 5 -30.57 -26.16 17.72
CA THR A 5 -29.29 -25.52 18.03
C THR A 5 -29.46 -24.03 17.75
N GLU A 6 -29.64 -23.21 18.79
CA GLU A 6 -29.65 -21.75 18.66
C GLU A 6 -28.32 -21.32 18.04
N ARG A 7 -28.37 -20.82 16.80
CA ARG A 7 -27.23 -20.14 16.19
C ARG A 7 -27.07 -18.80 16.90
N THR A 8 -26.11 -18.71 17.81
CA THR A 8 -25.71 -17.42 18.38
C THR A 8 -25.05 -16.58 17.29
N VAL A 9 -25.73 -15.52 16.85
CA VAL A 9 -25.17 -14.53 15.94
C VAL A 9 -24.55 -13.42 16.78
N TRP A 10 -23.27 -13.13 16.55
CA TRP A 10 -22.57 -12.10 17.30
C TRP A 10 -22.83 -10.71 16.71
N PRO A 11 -23.20 -9.70 17.52
CA PRO A 11 -23.37 -8.33 17.05
C PRO A 11 -22.03 -7.70 16.65
N PRO A 12 -22.03 -6.64 15.81
CA PRO A 12 -20.81 -5.92 15.50
C PRO A 12 -20.21 -5.29 16.77
N GLN A 13 -18.89 -5.06 16.74
CA GLN A 13 -18.27 -4.21 17.75
C GLN A 13 -18.84 -2.79 17.68
N SER A 14 -18.78 -2.06 18.79
CA SER A 14 -19.24 -0.67 18.82
C SER A 14 -18.55 0.19 17.78
N TYR A 15 -19.28 1.14 17.21
CA TYR A 15 -18.70 2.06 16.24
C TYR A 15 -17.55 2.85 16.87
N ASN A 16 -16.48 3.02 16.09
CA ASN A 16 -15.31 3.79 16.45
C ASN A 16 -15.05 4.76 15.31
N GLU A 17 -14.87 6.05 15.62
CA GLU A 17 -14.61 7.11 14.65
C GLU A 17 -13.34 6.87 13.79
N LYS A 18 -12.44 5.97 14.21
CA LYS A 18 -11.29 5.52 13.42
C LYS A 18 -11.67 4.62 12.24
N VAL A 19 -12.86 4.04 12.24
CA VAL A 19 -13.39 3.17 11.17
C VAL A 19 -14.37 3.99 10.33
N ARG A 20 -14.34 3.81 9.00
CA ARG A 20 -15.35 4.44 8.14
C ARG A 20 -16.75 3.96 8.52
N PHE A 21 -17.67 4.88 8.75
CA PHE A 21 -19.05 4.54 9.12
C PHE A 21 -19.71 3.57 8.13
N ASP A 22 -19.49 3.71 6.83
CA ASP A 22 -20.07 2.79 5.82
C ASP A 22 -19.59 1.33 5.98
N VAL A 23 -18.36 1.12 6.47
CA VAL A 23 -17.82 -0.22 6.74
C VAL A 23 -18.52 -0.82 7.95
N TRP A 24 -18.69 -0.03 9.01
CA TRP A 24 -19.41 -0.46 10.20
C TRP A 24 -20.91 -0.69 9.93
N GLU A 25 -21.57 0.19 9.18
CA GLU A 25 -22.96 0.03 8.75
C GLU A 25 -23.15 -1.27 7.96
N THR A 26 -22.17 -1.63 7.12
CA THR A 26 -22.18 -2.89 6.37
C THR A 26 -22.14 -4.10 7.31
N GLN A 27 -21.31 -4.08 8.36
CA GLN A 27 -21.27 -5.14 9.37
C GLN A 27 -22.60 -5.24 10.14
N LEU A 28 -23.20 -4.10 10.51
CA LEU A 28 -24.50 -4.08 11.16
C LEU A 28 -25.60 -4.67 10.27
N LYS A 29 -25.61 -4.36 8.97
CA LYS A 29 -26.55 -4.98 8.01
C LYS A 29 -26.35 -6.48 7.86
N MET A 30 -25.11 -6.97 7.93
CA MET A 30 -24.83 -8.40 7.94
C MET A 30 -25.40 -9.07 9.20
N TYR A 31 -25.25 -8.41 10.36
CA TYR A 31 -25.86 -8.87 11.60
C TYR A 31 -27.39 -8.95 11.50
N PHE A 32 -28.07 -7.92 10.98
CA PHE A 32 -29.52 -7.96 10.78
C PHE A 32 -29.98 -9.15 9.95
N LYS A 33 -29.25 -9.46 8.87
CA LYS A 33 -29.56 -10.61 8.01
C LYS A 33 -29.31 -11.95 8.71
N ALA A 34 -28.24 -12.05 9.48
CA ALA A 34 -27.89 -13.28 10.19
C ALA A 34 -28.85 -13.55 11.37
N ALA A 35 -29.28 -12.50 12.06
CA ALA A 35 -30.20 -12.55 13.20
C ALA A 35 -31.70 -12.50 12.80
N ASP A 36 -32.02 -12.49 11.50
CA ASP A 36 -33.37 -12.40 10.95
C ASP A 36 -34.19 -11.18 11.44
N ILE A 37 -33.50 -10.05 11.66
CA ILE A 37 -34.13 -8.80 12.08
C ILE A 37 -34.70 -8.10 10.84
N THR A 38 -36.01 -8.18 10.69
CA THR A 38 -36.74 -7.64 9.53
C THR A 38 -37.44 -6.31 9.83
N ASP A 39 -38.00 -6.18 11.04
CA ASP A 39 -38.72 -4.99 11.50
C ASP A 39 -37.83 -3.73 11.60
N ASP A 40 -38.37 -2.56 11.23
CA ASP A 40 -37.61 -1.31 11.20
C ASP A 40 -37.33 -0.76 12.60
N SER A 41 -38.29 -0.89 13.52
CA SER A 41 -38.11 -0.47 14.92
C SER A 41 -37.06 -1.34 15.60
N ALA A 42 -37.07 -2.66 15.37
CA ALA A 42 -36.03 -3.56 15.86
C ALA A 42 -34.64 -3.22 15.30
N LYS A 43 -34.53 -2.82 14.02
CA LYS A 43 -33.27 -2.34 13.43
C LYS A 43 -32.79 -1.04 14.04
N ALA A 44 -33.71 -0.10 14.29
CA ALA A 44 -33.41 1.18 14.93
C ALA A 44 -32.87 0.97 16.36
N LEU A 45 -33.55 0.15 17.16
CA LEU A 45 -33.10 -0.18 18.52
C LEU A 45 -31.76 -0.92 18.52
N ALA A 46 -31.57 -1.89 17.63
CA ALA A 46 -30.29 -2.61 17.50
C ALA A 46 -29.15 -1.68 17.06
N LEU A 47 -29.43 -0.70 16.19
CA LEU A 47 -28.47 0.35 15.83
C LEU A 47 -28.07 1.16 17.07
N LEU A 48 -29.04 1.67 17.84
CA LEU A 48 -28.77 2.47 19.05
C LEU A 48 -28.02 1.68 20.12
N GLN A 49 -28.31 0.39 20.27
CA GLN A 49 -27.62 -0.48 21.23
C GLN A 49 -26.16 -0.76 20.84
N HIS A 50 -25.88 -0.88 19.54
CA HIS A 50 -24.56 -1.28 19.05
C HIS A 50 -23.69 -0.11 18.56
N ILE A 51 -24.23 1.09 18.36
CA ILE A 51 -23.44 2.24 17.88
C ILE A 51 -22.37 2.68 18.90
N GLY A 52 -22.57 2.40 20.19
CA GLY A 52 -21.65 2.80 21.26
C GLY A 52 -22.02 4.15 21.89
N ILE A 53 -21.57 4.36 23.13
CA ILE A 53 -22.02 5.47 24.00
C ILE A 53 -21.72 6.84 23.37
N ASP A 54 -20.49 7.06 22.90
CA ASP A 54 -20.05 8.35 22.37
C ASP A 54 -20.89 8.86 21.18
N MET A 55 -21.36 7.94 20.33
CA MET A 55 -22.21 8.31 19.19
C MET A 55 -23.69 8.36 19.60
N LEU A 56 -24.12 7.53 20.56
CA LEU A 56 -25.48 7.57 21.10
C LEU A 56 -25.79 8.92 21.74
N GLU A 57 -24.86 9.48 22.53
CA GLU A 57 -24.99 10.82 23.12
C GLU A 57 -25.26 11.88 22.04
N LYS A 58 -24.50 11.84 20.94
CA LYS A 58 -24.68 12.77 19.82
C LYS A 58 -26.01 12.57 19.09
N ILE A 59 -26.45 11.33 18.93
CA ILE A 59 -27.74 11.01 18.31
C ILE A 59 -28.88 11.58 19.15
N ILE A 60 -28.81 11.48 20.48
CA ILE A 60 -29.80 12.07 21.40
C ILE A 60 -29.86 13.59 21.18
N ASP A 61 -28.71 14.26 21.11
CA ASP A 61 -28.64 15.70 20.86
C ASP A 61 -29.24 16.10 19.50
N TRP A 62 -28.99 15.31 18.45
CA TRP A 62 -29.50 15.59 17.10
C TRP A 62 -30.96 15.20 16.89
N ALA A 63 -31.48 14.27 17.68
CA ALA A 63 -32.87 13.83 17.61
C ALA A 63 -33.83 14.86 18.26
N TYR A 64 -33.33 15.70 19.17
CA TYR A 64 -34.14 16.70 19.87
C TYR A 64 -34.96 17.57 18.90
N PRO A 65 -36.30 17.73 19.11
CA PRO A 65 -37.07 17.41 20.31
C PRO A 65 -37.65 15.99 20.38
N ASP A 66 -37.40 15.13 19.38
CA ASP A 66 -37.92 13.76 19.34
C ASP A 66 -37.03 12.80 20.16
N GLU A 67 -37.60 11.69 20.62
CA GLU A 67 -36.83 10.59 21.22
C GLU A 67 -36.17 9.72 20.13
N PRO A 68 -34.87 9.37 20.27
CA PRO A 68 -34.16 8.62 19.25
C PRO A 68 -34.73 7.21 19.02
N GLU A 69 -35.34 6.58 20.03
CA GLU A 69 -36.03 5.30 19.93
C GLU A 69 -37.28 5.36 19.04
N GLY A 70 -37.86 6.56 18.88
CA GLY A 70 -39.02 6.81 18.01
C GLY A 70 -38.64 7.05 16.53
N LEU A 71 -37.33 7.15 16.22
CA LEU A 71 -36.85 7.39 14.87
C LEU A 71 -36.68 6.08 14.09
N THR A 72 -36.99 6.12 12.79
CA THR A 72 -36.77 4.98 11.89
C THR A 72 -35.28 4.72 11.69
N TYR A 73 -34.92 3.48 11.37
CA TYR A 73 -33.53 3.11 11.07
C TYR A 73 -32.94 4.03 9.98
N VAL A 74 -33.72 4.34 8.95
CA VAL A 74 -33.31 5.23 7.85
C VAL A 74 -33.02 6.65 8.33
N LYS A 75 -33.84 7.20 9.24
CA LYS A 75 -33.61 8.55 9.81
C LYS A 75 -32.35 8.58 10.66
N LEU A 76 -32.14 7.58 11.52
CA LEU A 76 -30.95 7.48 12.36
C LEU A 76 -29.67 7.36 11.52
N ILE A 77 -29.66 6.49 10.51
CA ILE A 77 -28.53 6.39 9.58
C ILE A 77 -28.27 7.72 8.87
N LYS A 78 -29.33 8.45 8.48
CA LYS A 78 -29.17 9.77 7.85
C LYS A 78 -28.55 10.79 8.79
N LEU A 79 -28.95 10.83 10.07
CA LEU A 79 -28.34 11.71 11.07
C LEU A 79 -26.85 11.39 11.26
N ILE A 80 -26.53 10.11 11.44
CA ILE A 80 -25.14 9.67 11.65
C ILE A 80 -24.30 9.95 10.40
N LYS A 81 -24.83 9.65 9.20
CA LYS A 81 -24.16 9.97 7.93
C LYS A 81 -23.98 11.46 7.75
N ASN A 82 -24.97 12.28 8.09
CA ASN A 82 -24.85 13.73 8.02
C ASN A 82 -23.76 14.24 8.95
N HIS A 83 -23.60 13.69 10.16
CA HIS A 83 -22.49 14.05 11.05
C HIS A 83 -21.15 13.55 10.53
N CYS A 84 -21.08 12.28 10.13
CA CYS A 84 -19.88 11.69 9.54
C CYS A 84 -19.50 12.38 8.21
N ALA A 85 -20.47 12.99 7.53
CA ALA A 85 -20.30 13.78 6.32
C ALA A 85 -20.26 15.29 6.58
N SER A 86 -20.47 15.76 7.82
CA SER A 86 -20.54 17.19 8.16
C SER A 86 -19.14 17.74 8.10
N THR A 87 -18.78 18.13 6.88
CA THR A 87 -17.47 18.60 6.45
C THR A 87 -16.36 17.59 6.76
N PRO A 88 -15.93 16.74 5.79
CA PRO A 88 -14.51 16.40 5.77
C PRO A 88 -13.79 17.74 5.94
N ASN A 89 -13.07 17.91 7.04
CA ASN A 89 -12.32 19.14 7.27
C ASN A 89 -11.33 19.21 6.11
N LEU A 90 -11.70 19.92 5.04
CA LEU A 90 -10.97 19.90 3.78
C LEU A 90 -9.57 20.42 4.03
N VAL A 91 -9.43 21.37 4.97
CA VAL A 91 -8.13 21.84 5.43
C VAL A 91 -7.34 20.69 6.06
N ALA A 92 -7.90 19.92 6.98
CA ALA A 92 -7.22 18.76 7.58
C ALA A 92 -6.89 17.66 6.55
N ALA A 93 -7.80 17.35 5.62
CA ALA A 93 -7.57 16.38 4.56
C ALA A 93 -6.43 16.84 3.63
N ARG A 94 -6.43 18.12 3.25
CA ARG A 94 -5.37 18.74 2.44
C ARG A 94 -4.04 18.76 3.19
N VAL A 95 -4.04 19.20 4.46
CA VAL A 95 -2.83 19.20 5.31
C VAL A 95 -2.27 17.78 5.43
N ARG A 96 -3.12 16.78 5.64
CA ARG A 96 -2.69 15.38 5.65
C ARG A 96 -2.06 14.97 4.32
N PHE A 97 -2.73 15.25 3.21
CA PHE A 97 -2.22 14.94 1.88
C PHE A 97 -0.86 15.58 1.60
N PHE A 98 -0.68 16.87 1.92
CA PHE A 98 0.58 17.60 1.70
C PHE A 98 1.72 17.18 2.65
N ASN A 99 1.39 16.55 3.79
CA ASN A 99 2.37 16.09 4.77
C ASN A 99 2.71 14.61 4.64
N GLU A 100 1.96 13.84 3.85
CA GLU A 100 2.20 12.43 3.65
C GLU A 100 3.54 12.21 2.93
N LYS A 101 4.28 11.19 3.36
CA LYS A 101 5.56 10.80 2.77
C LYS A 101 5.59 9.29 2.56
N GLN A 102 6.33 8.85 1.56
CA GLN A 102 6.62 7.45 1.34
C GLN A 102 7.33 6.89 2.58
N LYS A 103 6.80 5.78 3.11
CA LYS A 103 7.38 5.12 4.27
C LYS A 103 8.64 4.35 3.85
N PRO A 104 9.63 4.18 4.76
CA PRO A 104 10.82 3.40 4.44
C PRO A 104 10.48 2.01 3.93
N GLY A 105 10.95 1.67 2.73
CA GLY A 105 10.71 0.36 2.10
C GLY A 105 9.29 0.15 1.55
N GLN A 106 8.45 1.18 1.52
CA GLN A 106 7.16 1.14 0.83
C GLN A 106 7.40 1.15 -0.69
N SER A 107 6.71 0.28 -1.43
CA SER A 107 6.81 0.27 -2.90
C SER A 107 6.31 1.59 -3.49
N VAL A 108 6.87 1.99 -4.63
CA VAL A 108 6.42 3.18 -5.37
C VAL A 108 4.94 3.05 -5.74
N HIS A 109 4.52 1.87 -6.20
CA HIS A 109 3.12 1.59 -6.51
C HIS A 109 2.19 1.87 -5.31
N ASP A 110 2.49 1.28 -4.15
CA ASP A 110 1.62 1.41 -2.97
C ASP A 110 1.58 2.85 -2.44
N TYR A 111 2.69 3.58 -2.54
CA TYR A 111 2.74 4.99 -2.20
C TYR A 111 1.81 5.81 -3.10
N PHE A 112 1.88 5.64 -4.42
CA PHE A 112 0.99 6.36 -5.33
C PHE A 112 -0.49 5.95 -5.17
N SER A 113 -0.79 4.68 -4.89
CA SER A 113 -2.16 4.26 -4.58
C SER A 113 -2.69 4.93 -3.32
N HIS A 114 -1.86 5.02 -2.27
CA HIS A 114 -2.21 5.71 -1.04
C HIS A 114 -2.44 7.20 -1.28
N MET A 115 -1.54 7.86 -2.00
CA MET A 115 -1.65 9.29 -2.33
C MET A 115 -2.91 9.59 -3.15
N SER A 116 -3.29 8.76 -4.12
CA SER A 116 -4.55 8.93 -4.86
C SER A 116 -5.78 8.84 -3.95
N GLN A 117 -5.77 7.95 -2.96
CA GLN A 117 -6.86 7.85 -1.98
C GLN A 117 -6.99 9.12 -1.13
N LEU A 118 -5.87 9.70 -0.69
CA LEU A 118 -5.85 10.94 0.09
C LEU A 118 -6.30 12.13 -0.76
N TYR A 119 -5.82 12.20 -1.98
CA TYR A 119 -6.19 13.22 -2.94
C TYR A 119 -7.70 13.25 -3.21
N GLY A 120 -8.32 12.07 -3.36
CA GLY A 120 -9.78 11.94 -3.52
C GLY A 120 -10.59 12.48 -2.32
N GLN A 121 -10.00 12.57 -1.13
CA GLN A 121 -10.64 13.13 0.08
C GLN A 121 -10.53 14.66 0.16
N CYS A 122 -9.71 15.30 -0.68
CA CYS A 122 -9.39 16.73 -0.58
C CYS A 122 -10.38 17.66 -1.31
N ALA A 123 -11.32 17.10 -2.09
CA ALA A 123 -12.31 17.81 -2.92
C ALA A 123 -11.71 19.03 -3.64
N MET A 124 -10.66 18.81 -4.44
CA MET A 124 -9.88 19.87 -5.08
C MET A 124 -10.49 20.41 -6.38
N ASN A 125 -11.81 20.27 -6.61
CA ASN A 125 -12.46 20.47 -7.91
C ASN A 125 -12.29 21.88 -8.55
N ASP A 126 -11.93 22.90 -7.77
CA ASP A 126 -11.90 24.32 -8.20
C ASP A 126 -10.50 24.93 -8.41
N ILE A 127 -9.43 24.19 -8.14
CA ILE A 127 -8.02 24.65 -8.24
C ILE A 127 -7.32 23.66 -9.12
N LYS A 128 -6.66 24.03 -10.24
CA LYS A 128 -5.91 23.12 -11.15
C LYS A 128 -5.35 21.89 -10.40
N PRO A 129 -6.18 20.84 -10.25
CA PRO A 129 -6.06 20.00 -9.05
C PRO A 129 -4.82 19.11 -9.15
N GLN A 130 -4.49 18.78 -10.40
CA GLN A 130 -3.49 17.80 -10.75
C GLN A 130 -2.06 18.29 -10.50
N GLU A 131 -1.74 19.57 -10.76
CA GLU A 131 -0.40 20.12 -10.53
C GLU A 131 -0.02 20.06 -9.04
N PHE A 132 -0.93 20.43 -8.14
CA PHE A 132 -0.70 20.34 -6.70
C PHE A 132 -0.61 18.90 -6.20
N GLY A 133 -1.42 18.01 -6.80
CA GLY A 133 -1.37 16.58 -6.53
C GLY A 133 0.00 15.99 -6.85
N VAL A 134 0.52 16.29 -8.04
CA VAL A 134 1.85 15.88 -8.49
C VAL A 134 2.94 16.45 -7.60
N LEU A 135 2.92 17.75 -7.30
CA LEU A 135 3.93 18.39 -6.44
C LEU A 135 3.97 17.78 -5.03
N ALA A 136 2.81 17.48 -4.43
CA ALA A 136 2.74 16.82 -3.12
C ALA A 136 3.38 15.42 -3.16
N ILE A 137 3.07 14.64 -4.20
CA ILE A 137 3.64 13.30 -4.39
C ILE A 137 5.16 13.38 -4.55
N LEU A 138 5.65 14.24 -5.44
CA LEU A 138 7.08 14.43 -5.68
C LEU A 138 7.83 14.83 -4.41
N ARG A 139 7.24 15.71 -3.58
CA ARG A 139 7.83 16.11 -2.30
C ARG A 139 7.95 14.94 -1.32
N GLY A 140 6.98 14.04 -1.31
CA GLY A 140 6.90 12.93 -0.37
C GLY A 140 7.65 11.66 -0.77
N LEU A 141 8.19 11.57 -1.99
CA LEU A 141 8.99 10.41 -2.43
C LEU A 141 10.25 10.21 -1.57
N GLU A 142 10.56 8.94 -1.29
CA GLU A 142 11.76 8.56 -0.53
C GLU A 142 13.04 8.64 -1.39
N SER A 143 12.95 8.22 -2.66
CA SER A 143 14.09 8.17 -3.58
C SER A 143 14.33 9.51 -4.27
N ASP A 144 15.49 10.12 -3.98
CA ASP A 144 15.96 11.33 -4.65
C ASP A 144 16.20 11.13 -6.15
N GLU A 145 16.69 9.95 -6.54
CA GLU A 145 16.96 9.59 -7.93
C GLU A 145 15.66 9.55 -8.74
N LEU A 146 14.63 8.88 -8.20
CA LEU A 146 13.30 8.83 -8.82
C LEU A 146 12.68 10.23 -8.90
N ARG A 147 12.82 11.03 -7.84
CA ARG A 147 12.31 12.40 -7.80
C ARG A 147 12.96 13.28 -8.87
N GLN A 148 14.28 13.20 -9.03
CA GLN A 148 15.00 13.92 -10.09
C GLN A 148 14.63 13.44 -11.49
N PHE A 149 14.46 12.13 -11.67
CA PHE A 149 13.97 11.57 -12.93
C PHE A 149 12.61 12.16 -13.28
N LEU A 150 11.64 12.12 -12.38
CA LEU A 150 10.30 12.66 -12.64
C LEU A 150 10.30 14.16 -12.93
N MET A 151 11.13 14.95 -12.23
CA MET A 151 11.26 16.41 -12.46
C MET A 151 12.00 16.80 -13.74
N ASN A 152 12.45 15.84 -14.55
CA ASN A 152 13.09 16.14 -15.83
C ASN A 152 12.09 16.85 -16.77
N PRO A 153 12.47 17.98 -17.42
CA PRO A 153 11.60 18.68 -18.36
C PRO A 153 11.09 17.84 -19.55
N ALA A 154 11.72 16.70 -19.84
CA ALA A 154 11.26 15.75 -20.85
C ALA A 154 10.05 14.90 -20.41
N ASN A 155 9.72 14.88 -19.12
CA ASN A 155 8.60 14.11 -18.58
C ASN A 155 7.37 15.00 -18.41
N GLU A 156 6.28 14.61 -19.05
CA GLU A 156 4.98 15.26 -18.91
C GLU A 156 4.26 14.68 -17.68
N LEU A 157 4.09 15.51 -16.65
CA LEU A 157 3.45 15.14 -15.38
C LEU A 157 2.08 15.83 -15.25
N GLU A 158 1.14 15.43 -16.10
CA GLU A 158 -0.18 16.06 -16.17
C GLU A 158 -1.06 15.70 -14.97
N ASP A 159 -0.97 14.46 -14.49
CA ASP A 159 -1.77 13.96 -13.38
C ASP A 159 -1.05 12.91 -12.53
N ILE A 160 -1.72 12.44 -11.48
CA ILE A 160 -1.18 11.44 -10.56
C ILE A 160 -0.97 10.08 -11.25
N GLU A 161 -1.79 9.73 -12.24
CA GLU A 161 -1.77 8.41 -12.89
C GLU A 161 -0.64 8.30 -13.91
N THR A 162 -0.49 9.32 -14.76
CA THR A 162 0.62 9.50 -15.69
C THR A 162 1.96 9.52 -14.93
N THR A 163 2.03 10.29 -13.84
CA THR A 163 3.20 10.32 -12.95
C THR A 163 3.46 8.94 -12.34
N ARG A 164 2.42 8.20 -11.90
CA ARG A 164 2.56 6.84 -11.38
C ARG A 164 3.16 5.91 -12.43
N GLY A 165 2.66 5.95 -13.67
CA GLY A 165 3.14 5.11 -14.76
C GLY A 165 4.64 5.30 -15.01
N LEU A 166 5.09 6.57 -15.11
CA LEU A 166 6.51 6.90 -15.25
C LEU A 166 7.35 6.42 -14.06
N ALA A 167 6.85 6.63 -12.84
CA ALA A 167 7.57 6.27 -11.62
C ALA A 167 7.76 4.76 -11.47
N VAL A 168 6.70 3.98 -11.75
CA VAL A 168 6.74 2.52 -11.70
C VAL A 168 7.66 1.95 -12.78
N ASN A 169 7.63 2.50 -14.00
CA ASN A 169 8.53 2.07 -15.07
C ASN A 169 10.01 2.32 -14.70
N PHE A 170 10.30 3.47 -14.10
CA PHE A 170 11.65 3.79 -13.64
C PHE A 170 12.10 2.83 -12.54
N ASP A 171 11.26 2.60 -11.52
CA ASP A 171 11.57 1.70 -10.41
C ASP A 171 11.86 0.27 -10.89
N GLN A 172 11.02 -0.25 -11.79
CA GLN A 172 11.23 -1.55 -12.42
C GLN A 172 12.55 -1.61 -13.20
N SER A 173 12.91 -0.55 -13.91
CA SER A 173 14.19 -0.47 -14.64
C SER A 173 15.40 -0.47 -13.70
N CYS A 174 15.30 0.19 -12.56
CA CYS A 174 16.35 0.21 -11.55
C CYS A 174 16.51 -1.14 -10.85
N VAL A 175 15.40 -1.82 -10.54
CA VAL A 175 15.41 -3.18 -9.98
C VAL A 175 16.05 -4.14 -10.98
N ALA A 176 15.60 -4.15 -12.24
CA ALA A 176 16.17 -4.99 -13.28
C ALA A 176 17.67 -4.74 -13.48
N ALA A 177 18.12 -3.47 -13.44
CA ALA A 177 19.53 -3.14 -13.54
C ALA A 177 20.37 -3.63 -12.34
N LYS A 178 19.81 -3.59 -11.12
CA LYS A 178 20.45 -4.13 -9.91
C LYS A 178 20.56 -5.65 -9.97
N ASP A 179 19.52 -6.33 -10.44
CA ASP A 179 19.54 -7.79 -10.63
C ASP A 179 20.61 -8.22 -11.65
N ILE A 180 20.74 -7.50 -12.77
CA ILE A 180 21.80 -7.76 -13.76
C ILE A 180 23.20 -7.58 -13.16
N LYS A 181 23.41 -6.55 -12.33
CA LYS A 181 24.70 -6.32 -11.66
C LYS A 181 25.02 -7.44 -10.66
N ASN A 182 24.04 -7.83 -9.84
CA ASN A 182 24.20 -8.94 -8.90
C ASN A 182 24.52 -10.27 -9.60
N VAL A 183 23.94 -10.54 -10.78
CA VAL A 183 24.29 -11.71 -11.60
C VAL A 183 25.72 -11.64 -12.13
N ARG A 184 26.21 -10.45 -12.50
CA ARG A 184 27.60 -10.25 -12.97
C ARG A 184 28.61 -10.45 -11.84
N ASP A 185 28.34 -9.92 -10.65
CA ASP A 185 29.24 -10.04 -9.50
C ASP A 185 29.21 -11.44 -8.87
N GLY A 186 28.07 -12.14 -8.95
CA GLY A 186 27.93 -13.54 -8.54
C GLY A 186 28.54 -14.54 -9.53
N SER A 187 28.79 -14.16 -10.79
CA SER A 187 29.42 -15.00 -11.81
C SER A 187 30.90 -14.65 -12.00
N SER A 188 31.68 -14.68 -10.91
CA SER A 188 33.13 -14.84 -11.01
C SER A 188 33.47 -16.30 -11.31
N HIS A 189 33.04 -16.81 -12.47
CA HIS A 189 33.60 -18.04 -13.01
C HIS A 189 35.06 -17.75 -13.35
N GLY A 190 35.98 -18.25 -12.50
CA GLY A 190 37.41 -18.10 -12.66
C GLY A 190 37.83 -18.49 -14.08
N ILE A 191 38.17 -17.48 -14.88
CA ILE A 191 38.80 -17.68 -16.19
C ILE A 191 40.16 -18.31 -15.88
N ASN A 192 40.29 -19.61 -16.13
CA ASN A 192 41.57 -20.30 -16.01
C ASN A 192 42.51 -19.73 -17.06
N VAL A 193 43.37 -18.79 -16.64
CA VAL A 193 44.47 -18.29 -17.46
C VAL A 193 45.40 -19.47 -17.71
N VAL A 194 45.41 -19.99 -18.93
CA VAL A 194 46.35 -21.04 -19.34
C VAL A 194 47.75 -20.41 -19.32
N GLY A 195 48.55 -20.73 -18.31
CA GLY A 195 49.93 -20.26 -18.19
C GLY A 195 50.74 -20.63 -19.43
N LYS A 196 51.49 -19.67 -19.99
CA LYS A 196 52.36 -19.90 -21.15
C LYS A 196 53.32 -21.06 -20.85
N GLY A 197 53.23 -22.12 -21.66
CA GLY A 197 54.17 -23.23 -21.59
C GLY A 197 55.59 -22.79 -21.96
N TYR A 198 56.60 -23.44 -21.39
CA TYR A 198 58.01 -23.23 -21.72
C TYR A 198 58.57 -24.45 -22.46
N LYS A 199 59.49 -24.22 -23.40
CA LYS A 199 60.18 -25.30 -24.11
C LYS A 199 61.26 -25.91 -23.21
N CYS A 200 61.13 -27.19 -22.86
CA CYS A 200 62.09 -27.85 -21.99
C CYS A 200 63.40 -28.14 -22.74
N LYS A 201 64.53 -27.82 -22.08
CA LYS A 201 65.87 -28.01 -22.64
C LYS A 201 66.32 -29.48 -22.67
N TYR A 202 65.69 -30.35 -21.88
CA TYR A 202 66.10 -31.75 -21.74
C TYR A 202 65.38 -32.72 -22.69
N CYS A 203 64.09 -32.49 -22.97
CA CYS A 203 63.30 -33.34 -23.89
C CYS A 203 62.81 -32.61 -25.15
N GLY A 204 63.01 -31.29 -25.25
CA GLY A 204 62.62 -30.49 -26.42
C GLY A 204 61.12 -30.15 -26.54
N THR A 205 60.25 -30.73 -25.71
CA THR A 205 58.79 -30.51 -25.72
C THR A 205 58.38 -29.33 -24.82
N VAL A 206 57.18 -28.78 -25.05
CA VAL A 206 56.64 -27.65 -24.26
C VAL A 206 55.90 -28.17 -23.04
N HIS A 207 56.25 -27.68 -21.85
CA HIS A 207 55.59 -28.04 -20.59
C HIS A 207 54.98 -26.82 -19.91
N THR A 208 53.92 -27.05 -19.14
CA THR A 208 53.36 -26.02 -18.25
C THR A 208 54.02 -26.10 -16.87
N PRO A 209 54.47 -24.96 -16.30
CA PRO A 209 55.09 -24.95 -14.97
C PRO A 209 54.18 -25.60 -13.91
N GLY A 210 54.71 -26.59 -13.19
CA GLY A 210 54.03 -27.20 -12.03
C GLY A 210 53.06 -28.35 -12.31
N LYS A 211 52.70 -28.65 -13.57
CA LYS A 211 51.75 -29.73 -13.88
C LYS A 211 52.38 -31.04 -14.35
N GLU A 212 53.49 -30.98 -15.09
CA GLU A 212 54.12 -32.17 -15.68
C GLU A 212 55.62 -32.20 -15.38
N LYS A 213 56.10 -33.32 -14.82
CA LYS A 213 57.54 -33.59 -14.67
C LYS A 213 58.06 -34.11 -16.00
N CYS A 214 59.20 -33.58 -16.45
CA CYS A 214 59.81 -33.96 -17.72
C CYS A 214 60.18 -35.46 -17.73
N PRO A 215 59.72 -36.25 -18.73
CA PRO A 215 59.97 -37.69 -18.78
C PRO A 215 61.46 -38.06 -18.95
N ALA A 216 62.29 -37.14 -19.43
CA ALA A 216 63.74 -37.32 -19.49
C ALA A 216 64.42 -37.30 -18.11
N ASN A 217 63.78 -36.70 -17.09
CA ASN A 217 64.33 -36.55 -15.75
C ASN A 217 63.86 -37.64 -14.76
N ALA A 218 63.14 -38.67 -15.24
CA ALA A 218 62.61 -39.75 -14.41
C ALA A 218 63.51 -41.01 -14.35
N LYS A 219 64.73 -40.95 -14.93
CA LYS A 219 65.67 -42.09 -15.00
C LYS A 219 67.00 -41.88 -14.26
N SER A 220 67.01 -41.05 -13.23
CA SER A 220 68.15 -40.93 -12.31
C SER A 220 67.63 -40.94 -10.87
N GLY A 221 67.66 -42.14 -10.28
CA GLY A 221 67.77 -42.26 -8.82
C GLY A 221 69.18 -41.90 -8.37
#